data_AF-A0AAV6NKN6-F1
#
_entry.id   AF-A0AAV6NKN6-F1
#
_cell.length_a   1.000
_cell.length_b   1.000
_cell.length_c   1.000
_cell.angle_alpha   90.00
_cell.angle_beta   90.00
_cell.angle_gamma   90.00
#
_symmetry.space_group_name_H-M   'P 1'
#
loop_
_entity.id
_entity.type
_entity.pdbx_description
1 polymer ?
#
loop_
_entity_poly.entity_id
_entity_poly.type
_entity_poly.pdbx_seq_one_letter_code
_entity_poly.pdbx_strand_id
1 'polypeptide(L)'
;MKGRNSGNFSNPCLTMHQPWASLLVYGIKRIEGRSWSAPLRGRLWIHAASKVPEDSTIKAMEDFYREVYALDGITDLKFPEHYPVSRLLGCVEVVGCVHGDELQSWDKVPEGVRLEAQTVFCWLCEQPQKLLVPFEMRGYQRVYNLEKKIFEAAVRGLIHVKSPLPVKFQLPDPRDPFSLKPGSVSSRSPETIGSGPDVEKSSKLDAVIAGARAAATQFSKKYQDPQASIHDNTSNFGRAAKSRTDEAQSTNFRQDEAPRANIEEQTSSYHTRSKALFTQPQQQNGAPSKIFAAALRGLRPT
;
A
#
# COMPACT_ATOMS: atom_id res chain seq x y z
N MET A 1 0.50 10.33 28.09
CA MET A 1 1.65 9.40 27.90
C MET A 1 1.93 9.31 26.40
N LYS A 2 3.19 9.34 25.94
CA LYS A 2 3.51 9.22 24.50
C LYS A 2 3.32 7.76 24.04
N GLY A 3 2.52 7.55 22.98
CA GLY A 3 2.26 6.22 22.42
C GLY A 3 3.52 5.61 21.81
N ARG A 4 4.04 4.55 22.44
CA ARG A 4 5.19 3.77 21.96
C ARG A 4 4.74 2.83 20.83
N ASN A 5 4.59 3.34 19.60
CA ASN A 5 4.53 2.49 18.39
C ASN A 5 4.74 3.19 17.04
N SER A 6 5.17 4.46 17.00
CA SER A 6 5.69 5.02 15.74
C SER A 6 7.02 4.32 15.40
N GLY A 7 7.06 3.53 14.33
CA GLY A 7 8.33 3.06 13.78
C GLY A 7 9.23 4.25 13.41
N ASN A 8 10.55 4.06 13.40
CA ASN A 8 11.51 5.09 13.00
C ASN A 8 11.46 5.34 11.47
N PHE A 9 10.36 5.95 11.03
CA PHE A 9 10.15 6.39 9.68
C PHE A 9 10.66 7.82 9.52
N SER A 10 11.68 8.00 8.68
CA SER A 10 12.20 9.32 8.31
C SER A 10 11.55 9.80 7.01
N ASN A 11 11.54 8.93 5.99
CA ASN A 11 10.98 9.18 4.67
C ASN A 11 10.13 7.98 4.24
N PRO A 12 9.01 7.69 4.92
CA PRO A 12 8.24 6.47 4.70
C PRO A 12 7.66 6.43 3.29
N CYS A 13 7.71 5.26 2.68
CA CYS A 13 7.12 4.92 1.40
C CYS A 13 6.32 3.63 1.50
N LEU A 14 5.22 3.58 0.75
CA LEU A 14 4.37 2.41 0.57
C LEU A 14 4.34 2.05 -0.92
N THR A 15 4.66 0.79 -1.23
CA THR A 15 4.42 0.24 -2.56
C THR A 15 2.99 -0.30 -2.64
N MET A 16 2.28 0.05 -3.72
CA MET A 16 0.90 -0.39 -3.98
C MET A 16 0.67 -0.64 -5.47
N HIS A 17 -0.34 -1.45 -5.81
CA HIS A 17 -0.63 -1.79 -7.19
C HIS A 17 -1.29 -0.63 -7.95
N GLN A 18 -1.13 -0.64 -9.27
CA GLN A 18 -1.94 0.18 -10.16
C GLN A 18 -3.33 -0.46 -10.35
N PRO A 19 -4.39 0.32 -10.60
CA PRO A 19 -4.39 1.78 -10.79
C PRO A 19 -4.36 2.62 -9.49
N TRP A 20 -4.53 2.00 -8.31
CA TRP A 20 -4.68 2.73 -7.04
C TRP A 20 -3.50 3.66 -6.70
N ALA A 21 -2.26 3.27 -7.07
CA ALA A 21 -1.08 4.11 -6.86
C ALA A 21 -1.19 5.48 -7.55
N SER A 22 -1.53 5.50 -8.84
CA SER A 22 -1.76 6.77 -9.56
C SER A 22 -2.99 7.49 -9.01
N LEU A 23 -4.11 6.80 -8.81
CA LEU A 23 -5.36 7.43 -8.36
C LEU A 23 -5.20 8.15 -7.01
N LEU A 24 -4.34 7.63 -6.12
CA LEU A 24 -4.03 8.23 -4.83
C LEU A 24 -3.19 9.52 -4.96
N VAL A 25 -2.08 9.50 -5.73
CA VAL A 25 -1.26 10.71 -5.91
C VAL A 25 -1.88 11.74 -6.85
N TYR A 26 -2.86 11.35 -7.67
CA TYR A 26 -3.71 12.27 -8.44
C TYR A 26 -4.90 12.82 -7.63
N GLY A 27 -5.05 12.43 -6.36
CA GLY A 27 -6.08 12.97 -5.47
C GLY A 27 -7.52 12.56 -5.81
N ILE A 28 -7.68 11.48 -6.58
CA ILE A 28 -8.97 10.85 -6.91
C ILE A 28 -9.33 9.82 -5.83
N LYS A 29 -8.36 9.00 -5.43
CA LYS A 29 -8.47 8.13 -4.25
C LYS A 29 -8.11 8.92 -3.00
N ARG A 30 -8.93 8.83 -1.96
CA ARG A 30 -8.82 9.61 -0.70
C ARG A 30 -8.58 8.72 0.52
N ILE A 31 -8.94 7.43 0.42
CA ILE A 31 -8.74 6.42 1.47
C ILE A 31 -7.76 5.36 0.97
N GLU A 32 -6.68 5.06 1.68
CA GLU A 32 -5.85 3.87 1.42
C GLU A 32 -6.31 2.69 2.29
N GLY A 33 -6.52 1.52 1.66
CA GLY A 33 -7.19 0.38 2.29
C GLY A 33 -6.23 -0.76 2.63
N ARG A 34 -6.20 -1.21 3.89
CA ARG A 34 -5.29 -2.27 4.36
C ARG A 34 -5.96 -3.22 5.37
N SER A 35 -5.36 -4.39 5.52
CA SER A 35 -5.66 -5.36 6.59
C SER A 35 -4.95 -5.05 7.92
N TRP A 36 -4.24 -3.93 8.01
CA TRP A 36 -3.47 -3.49 9.17
C TRP A 36 -3.49 -1.96 9.30
N SER A 37 -3.44 -1.47 10.54
CA SER A 37 -3.48 -0.05 10.87
C SER A 37 -2.25 0.72 10.37
N ALA A 38 -2.42 2.00 10.04
CA ALA A 38 -1.30 2.86 9.65
C ALA A 38 -0.24 2.93 10.78
N PRO A 39 1.06 2.69 10.48
CA PRO A 39 2.12 2.68 11.48
C PRO A 39 2.73 4.08 11.71
N LEU A 40 2.14 5.11 11.09
CA LEU A 40 2.62 6.48 11.03
C LEU A 40 1.46 7.46 10.75
N ARG A 41 1.74 8.74 10.97
CA ARG A 41 0.99 9.89 10.45
C ARG A 41 1.97 10.86 9.77
N GLY A 42 1.45 11.73 8.91
CA GLY A 42 2.24 12.68 8.11
C GLY A 42 2.53 12.15 6.71
N ARG A 43 3.53 12.75 6.03
CA ARG A 43 3.87 12.44 4.63
C ARG A 43 4.19 10.95 4.42
N LEU A 44 3.51 10.33 3.46
CA LEU A 44 3.77 8.98 2.95
C LEU A 44 4.04 9.05 1.44
N TRP A 45 5.20 8.58 1.03
CA TRP A 45 5.57 8.43 -0.38
C TRP A 45 4.89 7.22 -1.02
N ILE A 46 4.45 7.35 -2.27
CA ILE A 46 3.71 6.32 -2.99
C ILE A 46 4.54 5.80 -4.16
N HIS A 47 4.79 4.48 -4.16
CA HIS A 47 5.48 3.75 -5.21
C HIS A 47 4.53 2.78 -5.91
N ALA A 48 4.53 2.78 -7.25
CA ALA A 48 3.78 1.83 -8.04
C ALA A 48 4.50 0.49 -8.14
N ALA A 49 3.84 -0.59 -7.72
CA ALA A 49 4.33 -1.95 -7.86
C ALA A 49 4.60 -2.34 -9.33
N SER A 50 5.34 -3.43 -9.54
CA SER A 50 5.81 -3.86 -10.86
C SER A 50 4.77 -4.60 -11.72
N LYS A 51 3.70 -5.18 -11.14
CA LYS A 51 2.63 -5.81 -11.96
C LYS A 51 1.87 -4.72 -12.72
N VAL A 52 1.92 -4.81 -14.04
CA VAL A 52 1.08 -4.04 -14.97
C VAL A 52 -0.39 -4.31 -14.67
N PRO A 53 -1.24 -3.27 -14.52
CA PRO A 53 -2.67 -3.45 -14.33
C PRO A 53 -3.32 -3.97 -15.61
N GLU A 54 -4.35 -4.80 -15.48
CA GLU A 54 -5.16 -5.23 -16.63
C GLU A 54 -6.13 -4.10 -17.01
N ASP A 55 -6.43 -3.91 -18.30
CA ASP A 55 -7.32 -2.84 -18.77
C ASP A 55 -8.72 -2.92 -18.14
N SER A 56 -9.20 -4.14 -17.88
CA SER A 56 -10.42 -4.43 -17.12
C SER A 56 -10.37 -3.87 -15.69
N THR A 57 -9.20 -3.91 -15.05
CA THR A 57 -8.95 -3.41 -13.70
C THR A 57 -8.90 -1.89 -13.67
N ILE A 58 -8.25 -1.28 -14.68
CA ILE A 58 -8.27 0.17 -14.86
C ILE A 58 -9.72 0.62 -15.03
N LYS A 59 -10.43 0.07 -16.02
CA LYS A 59 -11.81 0.45 -16.33
C LYS A 59 -12.74 0.29 -15.11
N ALA A 60 -12.70 -0.85 -14.41
CA ALA A 60 -13.53 -1.09 -13.24
C ALA A 60 -13.29 -0.07 -12.11
N MET A 61 -12.02 0.31 -11.88
CA MET A 61 -11.70 1.31 -10.87
C MET A 61 -12.06 2.74 -11.31
N GLU A 62 -11.90 3.08 -12.58
CA GLU A 62 -12.32 4.39 -13.08
C GLU A 62 -13.85 4.54 -13.07
N ASP A 63 -14.58 3.51 -13.49
CA ASP A 63 -16.06 3.50 -13.44
C ASP A 63 -16.54 3.62 -11.98
N PHE A 64 -15.91 2.90 -11.05
CA PHE A 64 -16.17 3.06 -9.61
C PHE A 64 -15.97 4.51 -9.15
N TYR A 65 -14.85 5.16 -9.49
CA TYR A 65 -14.65 6.56 -9.11
C TYR A 65 -15.59 7.52 -9.85
N ARG A 66 -16.00 7.25 -11.09
CA ARG A 66 -17.01 8.06 -11.80
C ARG A 66 -18.34 8.09 -11.04
N GLU A 67 -18.86 6.94 -10.62
CA GLU A 67 -20.11 6.89 -9.84
C GLU A 67 -19.93 7.49 -8.44
N VAL A 68 -18.83 7.17 -7.75
CA VAL A 68 -18.49 7.70 -6.42
C VAL A 68 -18.44 9.23 -6.41
N TYR A 69 -17.84 9.86 -7.43
CA TYR A 69 -17.81 11.32 -7.54
C TYR A 69 -19.13 11.91 -8.03
N ALA A 70 -19.92 11.17 -8.81
CA ALA A 70 -21.26 11.62 -9.24
C ALA A 70 -22.26 11.70 -8.08
N LEU A 71 -22.10 10.90 -7.01
CA LEU A 71 -22.86 11.07 -5.75
C LEU A 71 -22.56 12.42 -5.09
N ASP A 72 -21.29 12.84 -5.11
CA ASP A 72 -20.82 14.14 -4.62
C ASP A 72 -21.04 15.29 -5.65
N GLY A 73 -21.80 15.04 -6.75
CA GLY A 73 -22.16 16.03 -7.77
C GLY A 73 -21.11 16.31 -8.85
N ILE A 74 -20.01 15.54 -8.90
CA ILE A 74 -18.89 15.75 -9.83
C ILE A 74 -18.96 14.71 -10.96
N THR A 75 -19.30 15.17 -12.16
CA THR A 75 -19.47 14.30 -13.35
C THR A 75 -18.29 14.34 -14.33
N ASP A 76 -17.57 15.47 -14.46
CA ASP A 76 -16.40 15.59 -15.34
C ASP A 76 -15.08 15.18 -14.64
N LEU A 77 -15.03 13.96 -14.13
CA LEU A 77 -13.84 13.43 -13.46
C LEU A 77 -12.78 13.01 -14.50
N LYS A 78 -11.63 13.69 -14.50
CA LYS A 78 -10.47 13.35 -15.34
C LYS A 78 -9.56 12.32 -14.67
N PHE A 79 -9.14 11.32 -15.43
CA PHE A 79 -8.25 10.25 -14.98
C PHE A 79 -6.82 10.41 -15.54
N PRO A 80 -5.80 9.79 -14.92
CA PRO A 80 -4.46 9.72 -15.49
C PRO A 80 -4.47 8.98 -16.82
N GLU A 81 -3.87 9.57 -17.87
CA GLU A 81 -3.71 8.92 -19.18
C GLU A 81 -2.83 7.64 -19.10
N HIS A 82 -1.93 7.58 -18.11
CA HIS A 82 -0.96 6.50 -17.93
C HIS A 82 -0.82 6.06 -16.47
N TYR A 83 -0.65 4.75 -16.27
CA TYR A 83 -0.49 4.10 -14.97
C TYR A 83 0.91 3.44 -14.86
N PRO A 84 1.99 4.23 -14.71
CA PRO A 84 3.36 3.70 -14.72
C PRO A 84 3.63 2.74 -13.57
N VAL A 85 4.40 1.68 -13.84
CA VAL A 85 4.82 0.66 -12.87
C VAL A 85 6.28 0.82 -12.46
N SER A 86 6.68 0.21 -11.34
CA SER A 86 8.05 0.23 -10.80
C SER A 86 8.63 1.64 -10.56
N ARG A 87 7.76 2.62 -10.26
CA ARG A 87 8.15 4.03 -10.11
C ARG A 87 7.61 4.67 -8.84
N LEU A 88 8.43 5.52 -8.22
CA LEU A 88 8.00 6.49 -7.22
C LEU A 88 7.15 7.55 -7.92
N LEU A 89 5.90 7.73 -7.50
CA LEU A 89 4.95 8.60 -8.20
C LEU A 89 4.75 9.96 -7.52
N GLY A 90 4.96 10.05 -6.22
CA GLY A 90 4.56 11.21 -5.41
C GLY A 90 4.35 10.84 -3.96
N CYS A 91 3.54 11.60 -3.25
CA CYS A 91 3.18 11.38 -1.85
C CYS A 91 1.80 11.95 -1.49
N VAL A 92 1.27 11.48 -0.37
CA VAL A 92 0.09 12.01 0.32
C VAL A 92 0.44 12.28 1.79
N GLU A 93 -0.42 12.96 2.53
CA GLU A 93 -0.36 13.05 3.98
C GLU A 93 -1.35 12.07 4.62
N VAL A 94 -0.86 11.10 5.41
CA VAL A 94 -1.71 10.21 6.21
C VAL A 94 -2.07 10.93 7.51
N VAL A 95 -3.29 11.46 7.59
CA VAL A 95 -3.74 12.21 8.78
C VAL A 95 -4.26 11.27 9.87
N GLY A 96 -4.83 10.12 9.50
CA GLY A 96 -5.40 9.17 10.45
C GLY A 96 -5.59 7.76 9.90
N CYS A 97 -6.04 6.87 10.77
CA CYS A 97 -6.43 5.52 10.44
C CYS A 97 -7.65 5.17 11.31
N VAL A 98 -8.71 4.68 10.67
CA VAL A 98 -9.98 4.28 11.30
C VAL A 98 -10.42 2.93 10.76
N HIS A 99 -11.43 2.31 11.37
CA HIS A 99 -12.05 1.15 10.74
C HIS A 99 -12.99 1.56 9.60
N GLY A 100 -13.22 0.65 8.64
CA GLY A 100 -14.05 0.93 7.47
C GLY A 100 -15.53 1.16 7.79
N ASP A 101 -16.07 0.43 8.76
CA ASP A 101 -17.42 0.61 9.32
C ASP A 101 -17.56 1.94 10.10
N GLU A 102 -16.55 2.30 10.91
CA GLU A 102 -16.47 3.60 11.57
C GLU A 102 -16.53 4.74 10.54
N LEU A 103 -15.74 4.68 9.47
CA LEU A 103 -15.73 5.71 8.42
C LEU A 103 -17.07 5.82 7.67
N GLN A 104 -17.78 4.71 7.46
CA GLN A 104 -19.10 4.72 6.80
C GLN A 104 -20.16 5.47 7.62
N SER A 105 -19.99 5.58 8.94
CA SER A 105 -20.87 6.33 9.86
C SER A 105 -20.54 7.83 10.00
N TRP A 106 -19.54 8.35 9.27
CA TRP A 106 -19.13 9.75 9.42
C TRP A 106 -19.98 10.69 8.55
N ASP A 107 -21.17 11.09 9.02
CA ASP A 107 -22.11 11.98 8.29
C ASP A 107 -21.49 13.28 7.72
N LYS A 108 -20.41 13.79 8.32
CA LYS A 108 -19.66 14.98 7.85
C LYS A 108 -18.69 14.70 6.69
N VAL A 109 -18.49 13.43 6.33
CA VAL A 109 -17.65 13.00 5.21
C VAL A 109 -18.56 12.70 4.00
N PRO A 110 -18.25 13.27 2.81
CA PRO A 110 -19.04 13.05 1.60
C PRO A 110 -19.27 11.57 1.30
N GLU A 111 -20.44 11.23 0.78
CA GLU A 111 -20.87 9.84 0.59
C GLU A 111 -19.90 9.07 -0.31
N GLY A 112 -19.43 9.70 -1.40
CA GLY A 112 -18.44 9.10 -2.28
C GLY A 112 -17.15 8.71 -1.57
N VAL A 113 -16.70 9.49 -0.58
CA VAL A 113 -15.50 9.19 0.22
C VAL A 113 -15.76 8.01 1.16
N ARG A 114 -16.94 7.95 1.78
CA ARG A 114 -17.33 6.85 2.68
C ARG A 114 -17.40 5.52 1.94
N LEU A 115 -17.81 5.51 0.67
CA LEU A 115 -17.83 4.32 -0.18
C LEU A 115 -16.43 3.82 -0.58
N GLU A 116 -15.35 4.58 -0.39
CA GLU A 116 -13.98 4.05 -0.54
C GLU A 116 -13.58 3.09 0.60
N ALA A 117 -14.34 3.05 1.70
CA ALA A 117 -14.07 2.27 2.91
C ALA A 117 -14.38 0.77 2.74
N GLN A 118 -13.72 0.13 1.78
CA GLN A 118 -13.94 -1.26 1.36
C GLN A 118 -13.02 -2.27 2.08
N THR A 119 -12.27 -1.84 3.12
CA THR A 119 -11.29 -2.66 3.85
C THR A 119 -11.34 -2.38 5.35
N VAL A 120 -10.85 -3.33 6.16
CA VAL A 120 -10.85 -3.24 7.64
C VAL A 120 -10.23 -1.94 8.14
N PHE A 121 -8.99 -1.62 7.74
CA PHE A 121 -8.32 -0.38 8.13
C PHE A 121 -8.28 0.61 6.96
N CYS A 122 -8.83 1.79 7.20
CA CYS A 122 -8.92 2.89 6.25
C CYS A 122 -7.95 4.00 6.68
N TRP A 123 -6.87 4.17 5.92
CA TRP A 123 -5.88 5.22 6.11
C TRP A 123 -6.38 6.47 5.41
N LEU A 124 -6.55 7.56 6.15
CA LEU A 124 -7.13 8.80 5.66
C LEU A 124 -6.01 9.65 5.00
N CYS A 125 -6.12 9.91 3.70
CA CYS A 125 -5.08 10.56 2.92
C CYS A 125 -5.51 11.95 2.44
N GLU A 126 -4.69 12.96 2.75
CA GLU A 126 -4.87 14.35 2.32
C GLU A 126 -3.67 14.83 1.47
N GLN A 127 -3.75 16.07 0.97
CA GLN A 127 -2.66 16.81 0.32
C GLN A 127 -1.85 15.99 -0.71
N PRO A 128 -2.50 15.46 -1.76
CA PRO A 128 -1.81 14.74 -2.82
C PRO A 128 -0.81 15.65 -3.55
N GLN A 129 0.39 15.11 -3.74
CA GLN A 129 1.47 15.73 -4.51
C GLN A 129 2.07 14.67 -5.41
N LYS A 130 2.22 14.96 -6.70
CA LYS A 130 2.81 14.02 -7.67
C LYS A 130 4.16 14.52 -8.15
N LEU A 131 5.06 13.62 -8.52
CA LEU A 131 6.29 13.98 -9.20
C LEU A 131 5.98 14.40 -10.64
N LEU A 132 6.62 15.46 -11.11
CA LEU A 132 6.57 15.86 -12.52
C LEU A 132 7.15 14.74 -13.42
N VAL A 133 8.24 14.11 -12.96
CA VAL A 133 8.86 12.95 -13.59
C VAL A 133 8.97 11.81 -12.55
N PRO A 134 8.17 10.75 -12.64
CA PRO A 134 8.23 9.61 -11.71
C PRO A 134 9.57 8.86 -11.77
N PHE A 135 10.19 8.60 -10.62
CA PHE A 135 11.52 7.99 -10.55
C PHE A 135 11.46 6.48 -10.61
N GLU A 136 12.29 5.85 -11.44
CA GLU A 136 12.44 4.40 -11.46
C GLU A 136 13.22 3.92 -10.24
N MET A 137 12.62 3.03 -9.46
CA MET A 137 13.24 2.44 -8.27
C MET A 137 12.55 1.15 -7.87
N ARG A 138 13.26 0.31 -7.10
CA ARG A 138 12.68 -0.91 -6.51
C ARG A 138 11.71 -0.55 -5.39
N GLY A 139 10.53 -1.16 -5.41
CA GLY A 139 9.57 -1.14 -4.31
C GLY A 139 9.81 -2.28 -3.31
N TYR A 140 9.38 -2.09 -2.06
CA TYR A 140 9.52 -3.08 -0.98
C TYR A 140 8.17 -3.36 -0.31
N GLN A 141 8.11 -4.46 0.45
CA GLN A 141 6.91 -4.83 1.21
C GLN A 141 6.73 -3.94 2.45
N ARG A 142 5.46 -3.76 2.88
CA ARG A 142 5.06 -2.90 4.01
C ARG A 142 5.50 -1.43 3.80
N VAL A 143 5.53 -0.62 4.88
CA VAL A 143 6.17 0.70 4.83
C VAL A 143 7.68 0.54 5.00
N TYR A 144 8.45 1.20 4.14
CA TYR A 144 9.92 1.26 4.19
C TYR A 144 10.40 2.72 4.11
N ASN A 145 11.64 3.02 4.49
CA ASN A 145 12.20 4.35 4.29
C ASN A 145 12.81 4.48 2.88
N LEU A 146 12.56 5.59 2.20
CA LEU A 146 13.29 5.95 0.98
C LEU A 146 14.77 6.21 1.29
N GLU A 147 15.64 5.84 0.34
CA GLU A 147 17.03 6.27 0.34
C GLU A 147 17.14 7.80 0.32
N LYS A 148 18.08 8.35 1.11
CA LYS A 148 18.25 9.81 1.27
C LYS A 148 18.37 10.54 -0.07
N LYS A 149 19.17 10.02 -1.02
CA LYS A 149 19.37 10.62 -2.35
C LYS A 149 18.08 10.66 -3.18
N ILE A 150 17.29 9.58 -3.15
CA ILE A 150 16.00 9.48 -3.84
C ILE A 150 15.02 10.49 -3.24
N PHE A 151 14.92 10.55 -1.91
CA PHE A 151 14.07 11.52 -1.22
C PHE A 151 14.46 12.98 -1.53
N GLU A 152 15.74 13.34 -1.44
CA GLU A 152 16.23 14.70 -1.70
C GLU A 152 15.98 15.16 -3.14
N ALA A 153 16.08 14.25 -4.11
CA ALA A 153 15.69 14.51 -5.49
C ALA A 153 14.17 14.62 -5.64
N ALA A 154 13.41 13.76 -4.97
CA ALA A 154 11.96 13.66 -5.14
C ALA A 154 11.26 14.91 -4.60
N VAL A 155 11.66 15.42 -3.44
CA VAL A 155 11.11 16.67 -2.87
C VAL A 155 11.19 17.85 -3.85
N ARG A 156 12.26 17.92 -4.65
CA ARG A 156 12.47 18.98 -5.65
C ARG A 156 11.58 18.84 -6.90
N GLY A 157 11.09 17.63 -7.17
CA GLY A 157 10.25 17.31 -8.33
C GLY A 157 8.75 17.25 -8.04
N LEU A 158 8.33 17.51 -6.80
CA LEU A 158 6.91 17.49 -6.40
C LEU A 158 6.16 18.70 -6.94
N ILE A 159 4.98 18.43 -7.51
CA ILE A 159 3.97 19.43 -7.86
C ILE A 159 2.70 19.15 -7.05
N HIS A 160 2.02 20.22 -6.62
CA HIS A 160 0.74 20.10 -5.94
C HIS A 160 -0.35 19.64 -6.91
N VAL A 161 -1.27 18.81 -6.42
CA VAL A 161 -2.40 18.30 -7.21
C VAL A 161 -3.70 18.93 -6.71
N LYS A 162 -4.43 19.57 -7.63
CA LYS A 162 -5.78 20.05 -7.38
C LYS A 162 -6.75 18.87 -7.39
N SER A 163 -7.05 18.32 -6.20
CA SER A 163 -8.08 17.27 -6.05
C SER A 163 -9.43 17.71 -6.63
N PRO A 164 -10.19 16.81 -7.30
CA PRO A 164 -11.53 17.14 -7.81
C PRO A 164 -12.50 17.49 -6.68
N LEU A 165 -12.42 16.78 -5.55
CA LEU A 165 -13.09 17.10 -4.29
C LEU A 165 -12.04 17.11 -3.16
N PRO A 166 -11.53 18.28 -2.74
CA PRO A 166 -10.66 18.37 -1.58
C PRO A 166 -11.41 17.99 -0.30
N VAL A 167 -10.93 16.95 0.40
CA VAL A 167 -11.50 16.49 1.66
C VAL A 167 -10.54 16.83 2.79
N LYS A 168 -11.10 17.27 3.92
CA LYS A 168 -10.36 17.44 5.17
C LYS A 168 -11.02 16.61 6.26
N PHE A 169 -10.32 15.56 6.70
CA PHE A 169 -10.78 14.68 7.75
C PHE A 169 -10.61 15.38 9.10
N GLN A 170 -11.71 15.87 9.65
CA GLN A 170 -11.75 16.47 10.99
C GLN A 170 -11.52 15.38 12.05
N LEU A 171 -10.27 15.01 12.30
CA LEU A 171 -9.95 14.06 13.36
C LEU A 171 -10.18 14.70 14.74
N PRO A 172 -10.67 13.94 15.73
CA PRO A 172 -10.78 14.44 17.10
C PRO A 172 -9.37 14.81 17.59
N ASP A 173 -9.23 15.98 18.25
CA ASP A 173 -7.92 16.48 18.66
C ASP A 173 -7.30 15.51 19.68
N PRO A 174 -6.13 14.90 19.40
CA PRO A 174 -5.50 13.94 20.31
C PRO A 174 -5.03 14.57 21.64
N ARG A 175 -5.18 15.88 21.82
CA ARG A 175 -4.90 16.64 23.05
C ARG A 175 -6.16 17.01 23.84
N ASP A 176 -7.35 16.89 23.24
CA ASP A 176 -8.64 17.14 23.90
C ASP A 176 -9.43 15.83 24.00
N PRO A 177 -9.46 15.18 25.18
CA PRO A 177 -10.23 13.95 25.40
C PRO A 177 -11.76 14.10 25.19
N PHE A 178 -12.28 15.34 25.18
CA PHE A 178 -13.68 15.64 24.94
C PHE A 178 -13.98 15.99 23.48
N SER A 179 -12.96 16.01 22.61
CA SER A 179 -13.15 16.21 21.18
C SER A 179 -14.00 15.08 20.60
N LEU A 180 -15.25 15.41 20.27
CA LEU A 180 -16.20 14.46 19.69
C LEU A 180 -15.57 13.78 18.47
N LYS A 181 -15.61 12.44 18.43
CA LYS A 181 -15.38 11.72 17.17
C LYS A 181 -16.35 12.27 16.10
N PRO A 182 -15.92 12.44 14.84
CA PRO A 182 -16.88 12.54 13.74
C PRO A 182 -17.86 11.38 13.81
N GLY A 183 -19.16 11.65 13.66
CA GLY A 183 -20.21 10.65 13.87
C GLY A 183 -20.66 10.45 15.33
N SER A 184 -20.05 11.10 16.33
CA SER A 184 -20.50 10.99 17.75
C SER A 184 -21.84 11.69 18.04
N VAL A 185 -22.41 12.41 17.08
CA VAL A 185 -23.77 12.93 17.16
C VAL A 185 -24.69 11.98 16.42
N SER A 186 -25.52 11.26 17.17
CA SER A 186 -26.56 10.40 16.60
C SER A 186 -27.54 11.26 15.80
N SER A 187 -27.52 11.10 14.48
CA SER A 187 -28.53 11.62 13.57
C SER A 187 -29.76 10.71 13.63
N ARG A 188 -30.94 11.30 13.90
CA ARG A 188 -32.21 10.58 13.76
C ARG A 188 -32.45 10.32 12.27
N SER A 189 -32.78 9.08 11.93
CA SER A 189 -33.14 8.69 10.57
C SER A 189 -34.34 9.49 10.05
N PRO A 190 -34.24 10.14 8.88
CA PRO A 190 -35.41 10.46 8.08
C PRO A 190 -36.01 9.15 7.55
N GLU A 191 -37.32 8.99 7.68
CA GLU A 191 -38.05 7.88 7.04
C GLU A 191 -38.19 8.19 5.54
N THR A 192 -37.57 7.39 4.67
CA THR A 192 -37.73 7.55 3.22
C THR A 192 -38.85 6.66 2.70
N ILE A 193 -40.00 7.26 2.42
CA ILE A 193 -41.05 6.67 1.57
C ILE A 193 -40.84 7.17 0.14
N GLY A 194 -40.69 6.27 -0.83
CA GLY A 194 -40.72 6.64 -2.25
C GLY A 194 -40.03 5.64 -3.18
N SER A 195 -40.80 4.82 -3.88
CA SER A 195 -40.31 4.01 -5.00
C SER A 195 -40.24 4.84 -6.28
N GLY A 196 -39.02 5.10 -6.77
CA GLY A 196 -38.73 5.94 -7.94
C GLY A 196 -37.29 5.71 -8.47
N PRO A 197 -36.70 6.65 -9.25
CA PRO A 197 -35.46 6.44 -10.01
C PRO A 197 -34.19 6.09 -9.20
N ASP A 198 -34.24 6.13 -7.88
CA ASP A 198 -33.15 5.67 -7.00
C ASP A 198 -32.80 4.18 -7.17
N VAL A 199 -33.75 3.33 -7.61
CA VAL A 199 -33.50 1.88 -7.78
C VAL A 199 -32.48 1.60 -8.91
N GLU A 200 -32.57 2.31 -10.04
CA GLU A 200 -31.60 2.17 -11.13
C GLU A 200 -30.23 2.76 -10.73
N LYS A 201 -30.23 3.89 -10.01
CA LYS A 201 -29.01 4.51 -9.49
C LYS A 201 -28.29 3.60 -8.48
N SER A 202 -29.03 2.95 -7.58
CA SER A 202 -28.49 1.98 -6.61
C SER A 202 -27.89 0.77 -7.32
N SER A 203 -28.63 0.13 -8.23
CA SER A 203 -28.13 -1.09 -8.89
C SER A 203 -26.87 -0.86 -9.74
N LYS A 204 -26.73 0.32 -10.36
CA LYS A 204 -25.50 0.76 -11.03
C LYS A 204 -24.34 0.95 -10.05
N LEU A 205 -24.59 1.58 -8.90
CA LEU A 205 -23.59 1.78 -7.84
C LEU A 205 -23.11 0.44 -7.26
N ASP A 206 -24.03 -0.48 -6.97
CA ASP A 206 -23.72 -1.83 -6.49
C ASP A 206 -22.86 -2.61 -7.48
N ALA A 207 -23.15 -2.50 -8.79
CA ALA A 207 -22.38 -3.13 -9.85
C ALA A 207 -20.93 -2.62 -9.92
N VAL A 208 -20.69 -1.31 -9.80
CA VAL A 208 -19.31 -0.77 -9.80
C VAL A 208 -18.57 -1.04 -8.49
N ILE A 209 -19.26 -1.09 -7.34
CA ILE A 209 -18.67 -1.55 -6.07
C ILE A 209 -18.24 -3.01 -6.18
N ALA A 210 -19.07 -3.88 -6.75
CA ALA A 210 -18.72 -5.28 -6.99
C ALA A 210 -17.53 -5.41 -7.95
N GLY A 211 -17.49 -4.61 -9.03
CA GLY A 211 -16.36 -4.54 -9.97
C GLY A 211 -15.06 -4.11 -9.30
N ALA A 212 -15.08 -3.07 -8.47
CA ALA A 212 -13.92 -2.59 -7.71
C ALA A 212 -13.43 -3.63 -6.68
N ARG A 213 -14.34 -4.33 -6.01
CA ARG A 213 -14.00 -5.45 -5.09
C ARG A 213 -13.33 -6.59 -5.85
N ALA A 214 -13.91 -7.04 -6.97
CA ALA A 214 -13.31 -8.08 -7.81
C ALA A 214 -11.89 -7.68 -8.27
N ALA A 215 -11.74 -6.46 -8.78
CA ALA A 215 -10.47 -5.87 -9.18
C ALA A 215 -9.42 -5.88 -8.04
N ALA A 216 -9.80 -5.57 -6.80
CA ALA A 216 -8.87 -5.59 -5.66
C ALA A 216 -8.39 -7.02 -5.30
N THR A 217 -9.24 -8.05 -5.42
CA THR A 217 -8.88 -9.42 -5.00
C THR A 217 -7.80 -10.09 -5.85
N GLN A 218 -7.62 -9.67 -7.11
CA GLN A 218 -6.71 -10.33 -8.07
C GLN A 218 -5.25 -10.46 -7.57
N PHE A 219 -4.80 -9.53 -6.72
CA PHE A 219 -3.42 -9.49 -6.21
C PHE A 219 -3.23 -10.35 -4.94
N SER A 220 -4.32 -10.79 -4.30
CA SER A 220 -4.26 -11.54 -3.04
C SER A 220 -3.89 -13.02 -3.22
N LYS A 221 -4.06 -13.58 -4.41
CA LYS A 221 -3.89 -15.03 -4.72
C LYS A 221 -2.44 -15.53 -4.74
N LYS A 222 -1.44 -14.77 -4.30
CA LYS A 222 -0.01 -15.15 -4.34
C LYS A 222 0.70 -15.28 -2.98
N TYR A 223 -0.04 -15.24 -1.87
CA TYR A 223 0.48 -15.52 -0.52
C TYR A 223 -0.43 -16.50 0.23
N GLN A 224 -0.64 -17.68 -0.35
CA GLN A 224 -1.01 -18.89 0.39
C GLN A 224 0.22 -19.79 0.44
N ASP A 225 0.77 -20.00 1.64
CA ASP A 225 1.73 -21.08 1.88
C ASP A 225 1.04 -22.44 1.67
N PRO A 226 1.66 -23.39 0.96
CA PRO A 226 1.08 -24.70 0.71
C PRO A 226 1.26 -25.67 1.89
N GLN A 227 0.84 -25.28 3.11
CA GLN A 227 0.74 -26.18 4.27
C GLN A 227 -0.46 -25.87 5.17
N ALA A 228 -1.66 -26.31 4.76
CA ALA A 228 -2.82 -26.49 5.64
C ALA A 228 -3.87 -27.43 5.03
N SER A 229 -3.48 -28.61 4.52
CA SER A 229 -4.43 -29.66 4.13
C SER A 229 -4.84 -30.49 5.34
N ILE A 230 -5.80 -29.99 6.12
CA ILE A 230 -6.53 -30.83 7.08
C ILE A 230 -7.46 -31.72 6.26
N HIS A 231 -7.05 -32.97 6.04
CA HIS A 231 -7.92 -34.00 5.50
C HIS A 231 -8.86 -34.48 6.60
N ASP A 232 -10.07 -33.94 6.60
CA ASP A 232 -11.16 -34.45 7.43
C ASP A 232 -11.79 -35.66 6.72
N ASN A 233 -11.57 -36.87 7.25
CA ASN A 233 -12.06 -38.13 6.70
C ASN A 233 -12.71 -38.94 7.82
N THR A 234 -14.03 -38.81 7.97
CA THR A 234 -14.83 -39.63 8.87
C THR A 234 -15.34 -40.88 8.13
N SER A 235 -14.90 -42.07 8.52
CA SER A 235 -15.64 -43.31 8.26
C SER A 235 -15.39 -44.37 9.34
N ASN A 236 -16.49 -45.00 9.77
CA ASN A 236 -16.51 -46.09 10.77
C ASN A 236 -15.60 -47.28 10.40
N PHE A 237 -15.12 -48.02 11.39
CA PHE A 237 -15.61 -49.38 11.71
C PHE A 237 -14.82 -50.07 12.86
N GLY A 238 -15.52 -50.91 13.64
CA GLY A 238 -14.99 -52.22 14.06
C GLY A 238 -14.28 -52.35 15.42
N ARG A 239 -14.90 -53.12 16.32
CA ARG A 239 -14.26 -53.74 17.50
C ARG A 239 -13.13 -54.71 17.07
N ALA A 240 -12.02 -54.74 17.82
CA ALA A 240 -11.38 -55.99 18.27
C ALA A 240 -10.37 -55.72 19.40
N ALA A 241 -10.36 -56.54 20.44
CA ALA A 241 -9.34 -56.52 21.49
C ALA A 241 -8.26 -57.58 21.21
N LYS A 242 -7.00 -57.28 21.56
CA LYS A 242 -6.03 -58.30 22.04
C LYS A 242 -4.82 -57.64 22.73
N SER A 243 -4.15 -58.44 23.54
CA SER A 243 -3.18 -58.07 24.58
C SER A 243 -1.73 -58.36 24.22
N ARG A 244 -0.82 -57.72 24.99
CA ARG A 244 0.57 -58.07 25.42
C ARG A 244 1.36 -56.76 25.56
N THR A 245 1.95 -56.39 26.71
CA THR A 245 3.16 -56.98 27.36
C THR A 245 4.35 -57.01 26.35
N ASP A 246 5.57 -56.53 26.60
CA ASP A 246 6.29 -56.05 27.80
C ASP A 246 7.21 -54.86 27.36
N GLU A 247 7.95 -54.10 28.18
CA GLU A 247 8.26 -54.14 29.62
C GLU A 247 8.41 -52.68 30.17
N ALA A 248 9.29 -52.42 31.15
CA ALA A 248 9.76 -51.09 31.58
C ALA A 248 11.30 -51.02 31.57
N GLN A 249 11.89 -49.82 31.51
CA GLN A 249 12.99 -49.48 32.44
C GLN A 249 13.30 -47.99 32.46
N SER A 250 13.50 -47.50 33.68
CA SER A 250 13.87 -46.13 34.03
C SER A 250 15.37 -46.01 34.25
N THR A 251 15.92 -44.81 34.07
CA THR A 251 16.96 -44.27 34.98
C THR A 251 16.81 -42.75 35.07
N ASN A 252 17.15 -42.19 36.23
CA ASN A 252 16.90 -40.79 36.61
C ASN A 252 18.21 -40.02 36.86
N PHE A 253 18.11 -38.68 36.88
CA PHE A 253 19.00 -37.74 37.60
C PHE A 253 20.45 -37.60 37.09
N ARG A 254 21.17 -36.47 37.27
CA ARG A 254 20.85 -35.19 37.94
C ARG A 254 21.64 -34.00 37.32
N GLN A 255 21.31 -32.80 37.81
CA GLN A 255 21.93 -31.50 37.55
C GLN A 255 23.44 -31.44 37.92
N ASP A 256 24.16 -30.42 37.43
CA ASP A 256 24.69 -29.35 38.31
C ASP A 256 25.24 -28.13 37.53
N GLU A 257 25.51 -27.04 38.26
CA GLU A 257 25.69 -25.66 37.76
C GLU A 257 27.13 -25.21 37.43
N ALA A 258 27.21 -23.98 36.91
CA ALA A 258 28.37 -23.17 36.48
C ALA A 258 29.51 -22.96 37.53
N PRO A 259 30.64 -22.30 37.14
CA PRO A 259 30.69 -20.83 37.32
C PRO A 259 31.51 -20.02 36.27
N ARG A 260 31.58 -18.69 36.49
CA ARG A 260 32.19 -17.64 35.64
C ARG A 260 33.72 -17.48 35.82
N ALA A 261 34.37 -16.82 34.84
CA ALA A 261 35.57 -15.99 35.07
C ALA A 261 35.66 -14.81 34.08
N ASN A 262 36.23 -13.67 34.52
CA ASN A 262 36.53 -12.47 33.72
C ASN A 262 37.99 -12.51 33.23
N ILE A 263 38.31 -11.87 32.10
CA ILE A 263 39.63 -11.26 31.81
C ILE A 263 39.42 -9.93 31.05
N GLU A 264 40.26 -8.93 31.34
CA GLU A 264 40.25 -7.59 30.75
C GLU A 264 41.35 -7.38 29.68
N GLU A 265 41.21 -6.26 28.95
CA GLU A 265 42.28 -5.35 28.51
C GLU A 265 43.08 -5.54 27.18
N GLN A 266 43.58 -4.36 26.74
CA GLN A 266 44.71 -4.06 25.83
C GLN A 266 44.50 -3.91 24.30
N THR A 267 44.19 -2.65 23.92
CA THR A 267 45.04 -1.76 23.08
C THR A 267 45.98 -2.35 22.03
N SER A 268 45.91 -1.82 20.79
CA SER A 268 47.10 -1.36 20.04
C SER A 268 46.72 -0.50 18.81
N SER A 269 47.56 0.49 18.47
CA SER A 269 47.37 1.43 17.37
C SER A 269 48.65 1.65 16.55
N TYR A 270 48.58 1.51 15.23
CA TYR A 270 49.58 1.99 14.25
C TYR A 270 48.80 2.38 12.98
N HIS A 271 48.78 3.63 12.48
CA HIS A 271 49.83 4.30 11.67
C HIS A 271 50.47 3.33 10.63
N THR A 272 50.40 3.56 9.31
CA THR A 272 51.05 4.72 8.65
C THR A 272 50.49 5.05 7.25
N ARG A 273 50.46 6.36 6.98
CA ARG A 273 50.34 7.16 5.74
C ARG A 273 51.09 6.66 4.48
N SER A 274 50.49 6.84 3.29
CA SER A 274 51.20 7.24 2.04
C SER A 274 50.24 7.83 0.97
N LYS A 275 50.78 8.60 0.01
CA LYS A 275 50.06 9.48 -0.95
C LYS A 275 50.42 9.15 -2.41
N ALA A 276 49.53 9.58 -3.33
CA ALA A 276 49.75 9.77 -4.78
C ALA A 276 49.89 8.46 -5.62
N LEU A 277 49.69 8.43 -6.95
CA LEU A 277 49.71 9.46 -8.01
C LEU A 277 48.59 9.31 -9.06
N PHE A 278 48.46 10.29 -9.97
CA PHE A 278 47.63 10.25 -11.19
C PHE A 278 48.14 9.25 -12.25
N THR A 279 47.25 8.59 -13.00
CA THR A 279 47.15 8.68 -14.49
C THR A 279 45.96 7.90 -15.07
N GLN A 280 45.37 8.40 -16.16
CA GLN A 280 44.59 7.61 -17.13
C GLN A 280 45.52 7.09 -18.23
N PRO A 281 45.08 6.07 -18.99
CA PRO A 281 45.27 6.09 -20.44
C PRO A 281 44.00 5.83 -21.25
N GLN A 282 44.09 6.11 -22.56
CA GLN A 282 43.00 6.16 -23.54
C GLN A 282 42.45 4.80 -24.03
N GLN A 283 41.30 4.90 -24.70
CA GLN A 283 40.74 3.95 -25.67
C GLN A 283 41.79 3.28 -26.58
N GLN A 284 41.53 2.01 -26.95
CA GLN A 284 41.58 1.62 -28.36
C GLN A 284 40.65 0.44 -28.71
N ASN A 285 40.31 0.39 -30.00
CA ASN A 285 39.22 -0.35 -30.65
C ASN A 285 39.32 -1.89 -30.60
N GLY A 286 38.18 -2.57 -30.81
CA GLY A 286 38.15 -4.03 -30.97
C GLY A 286 36.77 -4.65 -31.25
N ALA A 287 36.07 -4.24 -32.31
CA ALA A 287 34.89 -4.94 -32.82
C ALA A 287 35.04 -5.18 -34.33
N PRO A 288 34.51 -6.30 -34.85
CA PRO A 288 33.61 -6.16 -36.01
C PRO A 288 32.42 -7.13 -36.03
N SER A 289 31.21 -6.55 -36.15
CA SER A 289 30.24 -6.79 -37.25
C SER A 289 29.52 -8.16 -37.34
N LYS A 290 28.27 -8.31 -37.80
CA LYS A 290 27.29 -7.52 -38.58
C LYS A 290 25.86 -7.82 -37.98
N ILE A 291 24.72 -7.18 -38.29
CA ILE A 291 24.23 -6.47 -39.50
C ILE A 291 23.44 -5.21 -39.09
N PHE A 292 23.41 -4.21 -39.97
CA PHE A 292 22.84 -2.87 -39.76
C PHE A 292 21.51 -2.67 -40.52
N ALA A 293 20.82 -1.57 -40.16
CA ALA A 293 19.53 -1.07 -40.62
C ALA A 293 19.06 -1.30 -42.08
N ALA A 294 17.73 -1.34 -42.24
CA ALA A 294 17.03 -0.83 -43.43
C ALA A 294 16.08 0.29 -43.01
N ALA A 295 16.37 1.52 -43.43
CA ALA A 295 15.57 2.71 -43.12
C ALA A 295 14.70 3.14 -44.31
N LEU A 296 13.52 3.70 -43.98
CA LEU A 296 12.80 4.75 -44.70
C LEU A 296 13.00 4.82 -46.24
N ARG A 297 12.06 4.24 -46.98
CA ARG A 297 11.74 4.64 -48.37
C ARG A 297 10.30 4.25 -48.68
N GLY A 298 9.40 5.21 -48.94
CA GLY A 298 7.99 4.88 -49.19
C GLY A 298 7.05 6.02 -49.56
N LEU A 299 7.20 7.23 -48.99
CA LEU A 299 6.31 8.36 -49.29
C LEU A 299 7.06 9.47 -50.03
N ARG A 300 6.69 9.72 -51.29
CA ARG A 300 7.03 10.93 -52.05
C ARG A 300 5.87 11.94 -51.95
N PRO A 301 6.13 13.24 -51.97
CA PRO A 301 5.09 14.27 -51.96
C PRO A 301 4.65 14.69 -53.38
N THR A 302 3.34 14.85 -53.54
CA THR A 302 2.65 15.97 -54.24
C THR A 302 1.23 16.01 -53.71
#